data_AF-A0ABD7KS01-F1
#
_entry.id   AF-A0ABD7KS01-F1
#
_cell.length_a   1.000
_cell.length_b   1.000
_cell.length_c   1.000
_cell.angle_alpha   90.00
_cell.angle_beta   90.00
_cell.angle_gamma   90.00
#
_symmetry.space_group_name_H-M   'P 1'
#
loop_
_entity.id
_entity.type
_entity.pdbx_description
1 polymer ?
#
loop_
_entity_poly.entity_id
_entity_poly.type
_entity_poly.pdbx_seq_one_letter_code
_entity_poly.pdbx_strand_id
1 'polypeptide(L)'
;MKKAKSLATTTLNMVTVLKGELTGFVSTTSDFVNYPKAFMNDLQSALSLTSLQSKSSVSNNPGSYSQSSDVSGTAGIVMADWKNGRNNLQDVAALPQQIVTGQKTVAVTVPAGSSTSDITELVTAVKIQVAIQLALDASDILSDSSISDILSPVDIEQITNDTRTAIQTAIDQTRDTFAADTQNVSAGETPGGVTWQPVIENLKDIALTVQELGAAVITSRPPLTTRVILSDTNMHLLAHLWYEDYTRAAELLRLNPTLRNPNNIKAGDVLNAYSR
;
A
#
# COMPACT_ATOMS: atom_id res chain seq x y z
N MET A 1 -8.56 -26.53 23.17
CA MET A 1 -7.13 -26.90 23.05
C MET A 1 -6.62 -26.88 21.60
N LYS A 2 -7.36 -27.41 20.61
CA LYS A 2 -6.94 -27.40 19.19
C LYS A 2 -6.69 -25.99 18.64
N LYS A 3 -7.67 -25.08 18.79
CA LYS A 3 -7.59 -23.66 18.36
C LYS A 3 -6.31 -22.97 18.85
N ALA A 4 -6.07 -23.00 20.16
CA ALA A 4 -4.88 -22.40 20.78
C ALA A 4 -3.56 -23.00 20.25
N LYS A 5 -3.50 -24.32 20.05
CA LYS A 5 -2.33 -24.96 19.45
C LYS A 5 -2.12 -24.53 18.00
N SER A 6 -3.19 -24.48 17.20
CA SER A 6 -3.13 -24.02 15.80
C SER A 6 -2.61 -22.58 15.74
N LEU A 7 -3.18 -21.67 16.54
CA LEU A 7 -2.73 -20.28 16.65
C LEU A 7 -1.25 -20.18 17.00
N ALA A 8 -0.82 -20.88 18.05
CA ALA A 8 0.57 -20.85 18.49
C ALA A 8 1.53 -21.37 17.42
N THR A 9 1.22 -22.51 16.78
CA THR A 9 2.07 -23.07 15.72
C THR A 9 2.09 -22.22 14.47
N THR A 10 0.95 -21.64 14.06
CA THR A 10 0.89 -20.76 12.89
C THR A 10 1.68 -19.47 13.13
N THR A 11 1.55 -18.88 14.32
CA THR A 11 2.30 -17.67 14.70
C THR A 11 3.80 -17.95 14.69
N LEU A 12 4.23 -19.05 15.31
CA LEU A 12 5.64 -19.44 15.35
C LEU A 12 6.20 -19.62 13.93
N ASN A 13 5.50 -20.37 13.08
CA ASN A 13 5.91 -20.57 11.70
C ASN A 13 5.96 -19.26 10.90
N MET A 14 5.00 -18.36 11.11
CA MET A 14 4.98 -17.07 10.44
C MET A 14 6.21 -16.24 10.82
N VAL A 15 6.57 -16.19 12.11
CA VAL A 15 7.81 -15.53 12.55
C VAL A 15 9.05 -16.18 11.95
N THR A 16 9.10 -17.51 11.87
CA THR A 16 10.23 -18.23 11.25
C THR A 16 10.35 -17.91 9.76
N VAL A 17 9.24 -17.89 9.03
CA VAL A 17 9.19 -17.51 7.61
C VAL A 17 9.71 -16.09 7.43
N LEU A 18 9.17 -15.13 8.19
CA LEU A 18 9.58 -13.73 8.11
C LEU A 18 11.06 -13.53 8.46
N LYS A 19 11.61 -14.26 9.44
CA LYS A 19 13.05 -14.23 9.76
C LYS A 19 13.92 -14.78 8.63
N GLY A 20 13.41 -15.74 7.86
CA GLY A 20 14.12 -16.29 6.70
C GLY A 20 14.08 -15.38 5.48
N GLU A 21 13.00 -14.61 5.31
CA GLU A 21 12.76 -13.75 4.15
C GLU A 21 13.27 -12.31 4.33
N LEU A 22 13.26 -11.79 5.57
CA LEU A 22 13.58 -10.41 5.86
C LEU A 22 14.96 -10.25 6.52
N THR A 23 15.92 -9.71 5.76
CA THR A 23 17.21 -9.30 6.31
C THR A 23 17.03 -8.21 7.36
N GLY A 24 17.58 -8.41 8.57
CA GLY A 24 17.52 -7.44 9.66
C GLY A 24 16.25 -7.53 10.52
N PHE A 25 15.32 -8.44 10.22
CA PHE A 25 14.17 -8.67 11.08
C PHE A 25 14.57 -9.38 12.38
N VAL A 26 14.31 -8.72 13.52
CA VAL A 26 14.45 -9.28 14.85
C VAL A 26 13.07 -9.32 15.49
N SER A 27 12.65 -10.53 15.89
CA SER A 27 11.39 -10.70 16.64
C SER A 27 11.69 -11.04 18.10
N THR A 28 10.94 -10.38 18.97
CA THR A 28 11.00 -10.47 20.43
C THR A 28 10.07 -11.55 20.98
N THR A 29 9.03 -11.94 20.23
CA THR A 29 8.12 -13.03 20.59
C THR A 29 7.66 -13.83 19.37
N SER A 30 7.24 -15.08 19.61
CA SER A 30 6.59 -15.95 18.62
C SER A 30 5.20 -16.41 19.06
N ASP A 31 4.69 -15.86 20.17
CA ASP A 31 3.48 -16.31 20.82
C ASP A 31 2.41 -15.21 20.84
N PHE A 32 1.48 -15.31 19.90
CA PHE A 32 0.33 -14.41 19.77
C PHE A 32 -0.69 -14.60 20.90
N VAL A 33 -0.80 -15.81 21.47
CA VAL A 33 -1.84 -16.12 22.45
C VAL A 33 -1.51 -15.47 23.78
N ASN A 34 -0.26 -15.57 24.23
CA ASN A 34 0.18 -15.04 25.52
C ASN A 34 0.71 -13.61 25.42
N TYR A 35 1.27 -13.21 24.28
CA TYR A 35 1.88 -11.88 24.09
C TYR A 35 1.43 -11.18 22.81
N PRO A 36 0.11 -10.96 22.61
CA PRO A 36 -0.43 -10.42 21.36
C PRO A 36 0.16 -9.05 21.01
N LYS A 37 0.36 -8.17 22.01
CA LYS A 37 0.94 -6.83 21.77
C LYS A 37 2.37 -6.88 21.25
N ALA A 38 3.22 -7.71 21.85
CA ALA A 38 4.61 -7.86 21.41
C ALA A 38 4.67 -8.48 20.00
N PHE A 39 3.80 -9.45 19.71
CA PHE A 39 3.71 -10.03 18.37
C PHE A 39 3.29 -8.99 17.33
N MET A 40 2.31 -8.15 17.63
CA MET A 40 1.87 -7.09 16.71
C MET A 40 2.97 -6.05 16.44
N ASN A 41 3.77 -5.70 17.44
CA ASN A 41 4.92 -4.82 17.25
C ASN A 41 5.99 -5.46 16.36
N ASP A 42 6.31 -6.75 16.58
CA ASP A 42 7.23 -7.50 15.73
C ASP A 42 6.69 -7.58 14.29
N LEU A 43 5.39 -7.84 14.12
CA LEU A 43 4.74 -7.90 12.81
C LEU A 43 4.78 -6.55 12.09
N GLN A 44 4.55 -5.44 12.80
CA GLN A 44 4.68 -4.11 12.23
C GLN A 44 6.11 -3.84 11.75
N SER A 45 7.12 -4.25 12.53
CA SER A 45 8.54 -4.16 12.12
C SER A 45 8.81 -4.99 10.86
N ALA A 46 8.29 -6.23 10.80
CA ALA A 46 8.43 -7.09 9.62
C ALA A 46 7.77 -6.48 8.37
N LEU A 47 6.56 -5.92 8.51
CA LEU A 47 5.84 -5.29 7.41
C LEU A 47 6.54 -4.02 6.93
N SER A 48 7.05 -3.20 7.84
CA SER A 48 7.88 -2.04 7.50
C SER A 48 9.13 -2.45 6.71
N LEU A 49 9.84 -3.50 7.13
CA LEU A 49 10.98 -4.05 6.40
C LEU A 49 10.59 -4.62 5.02
N THR A 50 9.43 -5.27 4.92
CA THR A 50 8.88 -5.79 3.66
C THR A 50 8.64 -4.65 2.67
N SER A 51 8.01 -3.56 3.11
CA SER A 51 7.81 -2.35 2.33
C SER A 51 9.13 -1.70 1.93
N LEU A 52 10.10 -1.62 2.85
CA LEU A 52 11.44 -1.05 2.58
C LEU A 52 12.21 -1.84 1.51
N GLN A 53 12.17 -3.17 1.55
CA GLN A 53 12.81 -4.02 0.52
C GLN A 53 12.18 -3.88 -0.86
N SER A 54 10.92 -3.43 -0.91
CA SER A 54 10.18 -3.25 -2.17
C SER A 54 10.50 -1.92 -2.86
N LYS A 55 11.16 -0.98 -2.17
CA LYS A 55 11.66 0.27 -2.75
C LYS A 55 12.99 -0.01 -3.47
N SER A 56 13.04 0.26 -4.77
CA SER A 56 14.19 -0.08 -5.62
C SER A 56 15.45 0.72 -5.25
N SER A 57 16.54 -0.01 -4.96
CA SER A 57 17.88 0.54 -4.70
C SER A 57 18.62 0.82 -6.02
N VAL A 58 18.15 1.77 -6.82
CA VAL A 58 18.92 2.22 -8.01
C VAL A 58 20.00 3.25 -7.61
N SER A 59 19.93 3.77 -6.37
CA SER A 59 21.11 4.26 -5.64
C SER A 59 21.41 3.28 -4.51
N ASN A 60 22.66 3.20 -4.05
CA ASN A 60 23.15 2.29 -3.01
C ASN A 60 22.49 2.47 -1.61
N ASN A 61 21.30 3.07 -1.52
CA ASN A 61 20.59 3.33 -0.28
C ASN A 61 19.21 2.64 -0.29
N PRO A 62 19.05 1.52 0.45
CA PRO A 62 17.74 0.91 0.68
C PRO A 62 16.76 1.93 1.28
N GLY A 63 15.53 1.98 0.77
CA GLY A 63 14.47 2.84 1.32
C GLY A 63 14.34 4.23 0.69
N SER A 64 14.96 4.50 -0.45
CA SER A 64 14.78 5.74 -1.22
C SER A 64 14.40 5.44 -2.67
N TYR A 65 13.49 6.24 -3.26
CA TYR A 65 13.14 6.11 -4.67
C TYR A 65 14.29 6.61 -5.55
N SER A 66 14.54 5.92 -6.67
CA SER A 66 15.56 6.29 -7.64
C SER A 66 15.33 7.68 -8.22
N GLN A 67 16.30 8.59 -8.10
CA GLN A 67 16.32 9.80 -8.92
C GLN A 67 17.03 9.49 -10.24
N SER A 68 16.25 9.23 -11.29
CA SER A 68 16.74 9.16 -12.67
C SER A 68 16.77 10.57 -13.25
N SER A 69 17.71 10.84 -14.17
CA SER A 69 17.67 12.07 -14.98
C SER A 69 16.40 12.15 -15.86
N ASP A 70 15.74 11.01 -16.08
CA ASP A 70 14.46 10.91 -16.77
C ASP A 70 13.30 10.89 -15.76
N VAL A 71 12.66 12.03 -15.54
CA VAL A 71 11.53 12.22 -14.60
C VAL A 71 10.37 11.24 -14.89
N SER A 72 10.12 10.92 -16.16
CA SER A 72 9.11 9.91 -16.55
C SER A 72 9.51 8.49 -16.15
N GLY A 73 10.81 8.20 -16.08
CA GLY A 73 11.33 6.94 -15.56
C GLY A 73 11.16 6.83 -14.06
N THR A 74 11.38 7.92 -13.31
CA THR A 74 11.22 7.91 -11.85
C THR A 74 9.77 7.67 -11.42
N ALA A 75 8.78 8.31 -12.04
CA ALA A 75 7.37 8.05 -11.72
C ALA A 75 6.99 6.58 -11.96
N GLY A 76 7.47 6.00 -13.07
CA GLY A 76 7.29 4.57 -13.37
C GLY A 76 7.93 3.65 -12.34
N ILE A 77 9.12 4.00 -11.84
CA ILE A 77 9.82 3.27 -10.78
C ILE A 77 9.03 3.33 -9.47
N VAL A 78 8.58 4.52 -9.05
CA VAL A 78 7.76 4.70 -7.83
C VAL A 78 6.52 3.82 -7.88
N MET A 79 5.82 3.81 -9.03
CA MET A 79 4.61 2.99 -9.20
C MET A 79 4.89 1.50 -9.30
N ALA A 80 6.05 1.09 -9.83
CA ALA A 80 6.48 -0.30 -9.80
C ALA A 80 6.78 -0.76 -8.36
N ASP A 81 7.51 0.05 -7.60
CA ASP A 81 7.85 -0.18 -6.20
C ASP A 81 6.59 -0.23 -5.33
N TRP A 82 5.63 0.67 -5.56
CA TRP A 82 4.31 0.63 -4.91
C TRP A 82 3.61 -0.71 -5.15
N LYS A 83 3.52 -1.15 -6.42
CA LYS A 83 2.87 -2.41 -6.78
C LYS A 83 3.56 -3.61 -6.16
N ASN A 84 4.90 -3.64 -6.18
CA ASN A 84 5.70 -4.68 -5.56
C ASN A 84 5.50 -4.71 -4.04
N GLY A 85 5.57 -3.55 -3.38
CA GLY A 85 5.33 -3.43 -1.94
C GLY A 85 3.95 -3.90 -1.54
N ARG A 86 2.91 -3.44 -2.24
CA ARG A 86 1.53 -3.91 -2.06
C ARG A 86 1.42 -5.43 -2.20
N ASN A 87 2.01 -6.02 -3.25
CA ASN A 87 1.94 -7.47 -3.47
C ASN A 87 2.66 -8.25 -2.36
N ASN A 88 3.86 -7.81 -1.97
CA ASN A 88 4.63 -8.44 -0.89
C ASN A 88 3.88 -8.34 0.45
N LEU A 89 3.24 -7.20 0.76
CA LEU A 89 2.40 -7.05 1.94
C LEU A 89 1.15 -7.97 1.88
N GLN A 90 0.56 -8.16 0.69
CA GLN A 90 -0.54 -9.11 0.50
C GLN A 90 -0.09 -10.57 0.69
N ASP A 91 1.12 -10.91 0.28
CA ASP A 91 1.69 -12.23 0.56
C ASP A 91 1.83 -12.45 2.07
N VAL A 92 2.32 -11.45 2.82
CA VAL A 92 2.36 -11.50 4.29
C VAL A 92 0.95 -11.64 4.89
N ALA A 93 -0.06 -10.97 4.33
CA ALA A 93 -1.45 -11.11 4.75
C ALA A 93 -2.00 -12.53 4.54
N ALA A 94 -1.54 -13.22 3.50
CA ALA A 94 -1.95 -14.58 3.17
C ALA A 94 -1.18 -15.65 3.96
N LEU A 95 0.01 -15.34 4.50
CA LEU A 95 0.88 -16.30 5.20
C LEU A 95 0.17 -17.15 6.26
N PRO A 96 -0.65 -16.61 7.19
CA PRO A 96 -1.29 -17.44 8.21
C PRO A 96 -2.17 -18.53 7.61
N GLN A 97 -2.89 -18.21 6.54
CA GLN A 97 -3.76 -19.17 5.84
C GLN A 97 -2.93 -20.18 5.05
N GLN A 98 -1.90 -19.72 4.33
CA GLN A 98 -1.01 -20.59 3.56
C GLN A 98 -0.27 -21.60 4.45
N ILE A 99 0.09 -21.20 5.67
CA ILE A 99 0.69 -22.10 6.68
C ILE A 99 -0.28 -23.21 7.09
N VAL A 100 -1.54 -22.86 7.39
CA VAL A 100 -2.53 -23.84 7.86
C VAL A 100 -3.02 -24.76 6.73
N THR A 101 -3.12 -24.25 5.50
CA THR A 101 -3.53 -25.02 4.32
C THR A 101 -2.40 -25.84 3.69
N GLY A 102 -1.16 -25.68 4.18
CA GLY A 102 0.01 -26.40 3.69
C GLY A 102 0.58 -25.86 2.37
N GLN A 103 0.18 -24.66 1.96
CA GLN A 103 0.70 -23.98 0.77
C GLN A 103 2.09 -23.36 1.00
N LYS A 104 2.43 -23.05 2.26
CA LYS A 104 3.76 -22.56 2.66
C LYS A 104 4.54 -23.67 3.37
N THR A 105 5.80 -23.86 3.00
CA THR A 105 6.71 -24.75 3.73
C THR A 105 6.99 -24.18 5.11
N VAL A 106 6.82 -25.02 6.14
CA VAL A 106 6.95 -24.62 7.55
C VAL A 106 7.97 -25.46 8.29
N ALA A 107 8.61 -24.87 9.30
CA ALA A 107 9.58 -25.55 10.15
C ALA A 107 8.91 -26.42 11.22
N VAL A 108 7.75 -25.99 11.73
CA VAL A 108 7.00 -26.70 12.78
C VAL A 108 5.69 -27.20 12.20
N THR A 109 5.41 -28.50 12.35
CA THR A 109 4.17 -29.09 11.82
C THR A 109 2.95 -28.51 12.53
N VAL A 110 2.00 -27.99 11.74
CA VAL A 110 0.69 -27.54 12.22
C VAL A 110 -0.14 -28.75 12.69
N PRO A 111 -0.88 -28.69 13.82
CA PRO A 111 -1.66 -29.82 14.32
C PRO A 111 -2.65 -30.37 13.27
N ALA A 112 -2.78 -31.70 13.22
CA ALA A 112 -3.69 -32.36 12.28
C ALA A 112 -5.13 -31.86 12.43
N GLY A 113 -5.79 -31.66 11.29
CA GLY A 113 -7.17 -31.17 11.21
C GLY A 113 -7.34 -29.67 11.49
N SER A 114 -6.27 -28.89 11.64
CA SER A 114 -6.35 -27.43 11.76
C SER A 114 -6.98 -26.81 10.52
N SER A 115 -7.76 -25.74 10.72
CA SER A 115 -8.48 -25.03 9.66
C SER A 115 -8.28 -23.52 9.79
N THR A 116 -8.61 -22.77 8.74
CA THR A 116 -8.55 -21.29 8.77
C THR A 116 -9.49 -20.69 9.84
N SER A 117 -10.58 -21.38 10.18
CA SER A 117 -11.46 -21.00 11.29
C SER A 117 -10.77 -21.08 12.65
N ASP A 118 -9.79 -21.98 12.82
CA ASP A 118 -9.05 -22.12 14.08
C ASP A 118 -8.06 -20.95 14.30
N ILE A 119 -7.77 -20.17 13.26
CA ILE A 119 -6.81 -19.05 13.30
C ILE A 119 -7.42 -17.71 12.85
N THR A 120 -8.74 -17.60 12.80
CA THR A 120 -9.42 -16.43 12.21
C THR A 120 -9.00 -15.12 12.87
N GLU A 121 -8.78 -15.10 14.19
CA GLU A 121 -8.33 -13.90 14.90
C GLU A 121 -6.93 -13.46 14.47
N LEU A 122 -6.02 -14.41 14.24
CA LEU A 122 -4.68 -14.12 13.73
C LEU A 122 -4.75 -13.58 12.29
N VAL A 123 -5.57 -14.18 11.43
CA VAL A 123 -5.78 -13.69 10.05
C VAL A 123 -6.28 -12.25 10.07
N THR A 124 -7.25 -11.95 10.93
CA THR A 124 -7.83 -10.61 11.09
C THR A 124 -6.78 -9.61 11.56
N ALA A 125 -6.03 -9.94 12.61
CA ALA A 125 -4.97 -9.08 13.13
C ALA A 125 -3.89 -8.77 12.08
N VAL A 126 -3.45 -9.78 11.31
CA VAL A 126 -2.45 -9.60 10.25
C VAL A 126 -2.99 -8.74 9.12
N LYS A 127 -4.22 -8.96 8.65
CA LYS A 127 -4.83 -8.15 7.59
C LYS A 127 -5.02 -6.68 8.00
N ILE A 128 -5.39 -6.43 9.25
CA ILE A 128 -5.46 -5.06 9.80
C ILE A 128 -4.07 -4.42 9.75
N GLN A 129 -3.03 -5.11 10.23
CA GLN A 129 -1.68 -4.54 10.25
C GLN A 129 -1.12 -4.28 8.86
N VAL A 130 -1.40 -5.17 7.89
CA VAL A 130 -1.06 -4.98 6.47
C VAL A 130 -1.76 -3.76 5.89
N ALA A 131 -3.06 -3.59 6.15
CA ALA A 131 -3.81 -2.43 5.68
C ALA A 131 -3.27 -1.12 6.27
N ILE A 132 -2.89 -1.12 7.56
CA ILE A 132 -2.25 0.02 8.22
C ILE A 132 -0.88 0.31 7.59
N GLN A 133 -0.04 -0.70 7.34
CA GLN A 133 1.25 -0.48 6.70
C GLN A 133 1.09 0.11 5.30
N LEU A 134 0.15 -0.39 4.50
CA LEU A 134 -0.11 0.16 3.17
C LEU A 134 -0.59 1.62 3.23
N ALA A 135 -1.36 1.99 4.26
CA ALA A 135 -1.75 3.38 4.48
C ALA A 135 -0.58 4.29 4.88
N LEU A 136 0.36 3.78 5.69
CA LEU A 136 1.61 4.49 6.00
C LEU A 136 2.46 4.69 4.74
N ASP A 137 2.64 3.64 3.95
CA ASP A 137 3.42 3.72 2.70
C ASP A 137 2.79 4.70 1.71
N ALA A 138 1.45 4.73 1.61
CA ALA A 138 0.73 5.72 0.79
C ALA A 138 0.93 7.14 1.33
N SER A 139 0.85 7.33 2.65
CA SER A 139 1.09 8.63 3.28
C SER A 139 2.51 9.13 3.01
N ASP A 140 3.53 8.27 3.11
CA ASP A 140 4.92 8.62 2.81
C ASP A 140 5.05 9.13 1.36
N ILE A 141 4.46 8.43 0.39
CA ILE A 141 4.51 8.82 -1.03
C ILE A 141 3.78 10.14 -1.28
N LEU A 142 2.58 10.29 -0.72
CA LEU A 142 1.69 11.42 -1.01
C LEU A 142 2.09 12.70 -0.26
N SER A 143 2.77 12.59 0.88
CA SER A 143 3.24 13.74 1.66
C SER A 143 4.61 14.26 1.22
N ASP A 144 5.40 13.46 0.52
CA ASP A 144 6.67 13.88 -0.06
C ASP A 144 6.43 14.58 -1.41
N SER A 145 6.57 15.91 -1.46
CA SER A 145 6.45 16.69 -2.70
C SER A 145 7.42 16.24 -3.80
N SER A 146 8.61 15.74 -3.45
CA SER A 146 9.60 15.31 -4.44
C SER A 146 9.17 14.04 -5.21
N ILE A 147 8.26 13.26 -4.61
CA ILE A 147 7.69 12.05 -5.20
C ILE A 147 6.28 12.35 -5.72
N SER A 148 5.42 12.96 -4.91
CA SER A 148 4.04 13.20 -5.28
C SER A 148 3.93 14.08 -6.53
N ASP A 149 4.77 15.11 -6.71
CA ASP A 149 4.72 16.02 -7.87
C ASP A 149 4.95 15.32 -9.22
N ILE A 150 5.79 14.28 -9.23
CA ILE A 150 6.11 13.50 -10.43
C ILE A 150 5.05 12.44 -10.76
N LEU A 151 4.17 12.07 -9.82
CA LEU A 151 3.07 11.11 -10.02
C LEU A 151 1.84 11.74 -10.69
N SER A 152 1.29 11.10 -11.72
CA SER A 152 0.09 11.62 -12.40
C SER A 152 -1.14 11.52 -11.48
N PRO A 153 -2.24 12.25 -11.77
CA PRO A 153 -3.49 12.08 -11.02
C PRO A 153 -3.97 10.62 -11.00
N VAL A 154 -3.80 9.89 -12.11
CA VAL A 154 -4.15 8.45 -12.20
C VAL A 154 -3.28 7.59 -11.28
N ASP A 155 -1.99 7.92 -11.15
CA ASP A 155 -1.09 7.21 -10.23
C ASP A 155 -1.50 7.43 -8.76
N ILE A 156 -1.84 8.66 -8.40
CA ILE A 156 -2.32 9.03 -7.06
C ILE A 156 -3.66 8.33 -6.75
N GLU A 157 -4.58 8.33 -7.70
CA GLU A 157 -5.85 7.59 -7.59
C GLU A 157 -5.61 6.09 -7.42
N GLN A 158 -4.64 5.51 -8.15
CA GLN A 158 -4.29 4.10 -8.00
C GLN A 158 -3.80 3.80 -6.57
N ILE A 159 -2.85 4.58 -6.04
CA ILE A 159 -2.32 4.39 -4.68
C ILE A 159 -3.44 4.47 -3.63
N THR A 160 -4.26 5.51 -3.70
CA THR A 160 -5.36 5.70 -2.73
C THR A 160 -6.44 4.62 -2.84
N ASN A 161 -6.79 4.17 -4.03
CA ASN A 161 -7.76 3.08 -4.25
C ASN A 161 -7.22 1.72 -3.78
N ASP A 162 -5.94 1.45 -4.02
CA ASP A 162 -5.27 0.24 -3.55
C ASP A 162 -5.30 0.17 -2.01
N THR A 163 -4.98 1.27 -1.34
CA THR A 163 -5.05 1.40 0.13
C THR A 163 -6.47 1.24 0.65
N ARG A 164 -7.46 1.93 0.03
CA ARG A 164 -8.87 1.79 0.40
C ARG A 164 -9.34 0.34 0.29
N THR A 165 -8.92 -0.36 -0.77
CA THR A 165 -9.29 -1.76 -1.00
C THR A 165 -8.71 -2.68 0.09
N ALA A 166 -7.45 -2.47 0.49
CA ALA A 166 -6.84 -3.25 1.57
C ALA A 166 -7.54 -3.00 2.91
N ILE A 167 -7.85 -1.75 3.23
CA ILE A 167 -8.59 -1.39 4.45
C ILE A 167 -10.00 -1.99 4.43
N GLN A 168 -10.71 -1.91 3.30
CA GLN A 168 -12.03 -2.51 3.16
C GLN A 168 -11.99 -4.03 3.35
N THR A 169 -10.97 -4.70 2.81
CA THR A 169 -10.74 -6.14 3.01
C THR A 169 -10.52 -6.48 4.49
N ALA A 170 -9.78 -5.65 5.23
CA ALA A 170 -9.57 -5.83 6.67
C ALA A 170 -10.86 -5.58 7.49
N ILE A 171 -11.66 -4.59 7.10
CA ILE A 171 -12.97 -4.31 7.69
C ILE A 171 -13.91 -5.50 7.51
N ASP A 172 -14.02 -6.03 6.29
CA ASP A 172 -14.90 -7.15 5.99
C ASP A 172 -14.45 -8.42 6.72
N GLN A 173 -13.14 -8.70 6.74
CA GLN A 173 -12.60 -9.78 7.56
C GLN A 173 -12.94 -9.62 9.05
N THR A 174 -12.84 -8.41 9.60
CA THR A 174 -13.16 -8.15 11.01
C THR A 174 -14.64 -8.42 11.29
N ARG A 175 -15.53 -7.96 10.41
CA ARG A 175 -16.98 -8.24 10.52
C ARG A 175 -17.26 -9.73 10.48
N ASP A 176 -16.64 -10.45 9.56
CA ASP A 176 -16.84 -11.89 9.41
C ASP A 176 -16.36 -12.66 10.65
N THR A 177 -15.19 -12.31 11.18
CA THR A 177 -14.63 -12.94 12.39
C THR A 177 -15.55 -12.80 13.60
N PHE A 178 -16.20 -11.65 13.76
CA PHE A 178 -17.07 -11.37 14.92
C PHE A 178 -18.57 -11.45 14.60
N ALA A 179 -18.96 -11.98 13.45
CA ALA A 179 -20.38 -12.02 13.03
C ALA A 179 -21.26 -12.83 13.99
N ALA A 180 -20.79 -14.00 14.43
CA ALA A 180 -21.49 -14.85 15.38
C ALA A 180 -21.64 -14.18 16.75
N ASP A 181 -20.59 -13.53 17.24
CA ASP A 181 -20.61 -12.81 18.52
C ASP A 181 -21.56 -11.61 18.46
N THR A 182 -21.62 -10.93 17.31
CA THR A 182 -22.52 -9.80 17.05
C THR A 182 -23.99 -10.22 17.04
N GLN A 183 -24.31 -11.40 16.51
CA GLN A 183 -25.67 -11.94 16.54
C GLN A 183 -26.11 -12.41 17.93
N ASN A 184 -25.15 -12.75 18.80
CA ASN A 184 -25.38 -13.27 20.14
C ASN A 184 -25.03 -12.27 21.26
N VAL A 185 -25.02 -10.96 20.97
CA VAL A 185 -24.64 -9.90 21.92
C VAL A 185 -25.44 -9.97 23.22
N SER A 186 -26.71 -10.36 23.15
CA SER A 186 -27.59 -10.49 24.33
C SER A 186 -27.41 -11.79 25.12
N ALA A 187 -26.62 -12.74 24.62
CA ALA A 187 -26.45 -14.08 25.18
C ALA A 187 -25.06 -14.31 25.82
N GLY A 188 -24.07 -13.46 25.51
CA GLY A 188 -22.72 -13.55 26.06
C GLY A 188 -22.55 -12.82 27.40
N GLU A 189 -21.72 -13.35 28.29
CA GLU A 189 -21.31 -12.68 29.53
C GLU A 189 -20.37 -11.48 29.27
N THR A 190 -19.76 -11.42 28.08
CA THR A 190 -18.84 -10.35 27.65
C THR A 190 -19.35 -9.66 26.38
N PRO A 191 -19.10 -8.35 26.22
CA PRO A 191 -19.59 -7.55 25.09
C PRO A 191 -18.80 -7.76 23.78
N GLY A 192 -18.34 -8.98 23.50
CA GLY A 192 -17.45 -9.30 22.37
C GLY A 192 -18.01 -8.93 21.01
N GLY A 193 -19.34 -8.98 20.85
CA GLY A 193 -20.03 -8.61 19.60
C GLY A 193 -20.05 -7.11 19.28
N VAL A 194 -19.58 -6.23 20.17
CA VAL A 194 -19.51 -4.78 19.92
C VAL A 194 -18.10 -4.18 20.12
N THR A 195 -17.19 -4.89 20.79
CA THR A 195 -15.84 -4.37 21.09
C THR A 195 -14.97 -4.11 19.85
N TRP A 196 -15.30 -4.71 18.71
CA TRP A 196 -14.58 -4.51 17.44
C TRP A 196 -15.01 -3.25 16.69
N GLN A 197 -16.16 -2.64 17.03
CA GLN A 197 -16.69 -1.48 16.31
C GLN A 197 -15.71 -0.29 16.26
N PRO A 198 -15.04 0.11 17.36
CA PRO A 198 -14.08 1.21 17.32
C PRO A 198 -12.90 0.93 16.38
N VAL A 199 -12.49 -0.34 16.22
CA VAL A 199 -11.42 -0.72 15.27
C VAL A 199 -11.87 -0.44 13.84
N ILE A 200 -13.12 -0.78 13.50
CA ILE A 200 -13.66 -0.53 12.16
C ILE A 200 -13.83 0.97 11.90
N GLU A 201 -14.31 1.74 12.87
CA GLU A 201 -14.40 3.21 12.69
C GLU A 201 -13.02 3.83 12.49
N ASN A 202 -12.01 3.45 13.29
CA ASN A 202 -10.64 3.93 13.09
C ASN A 202 -10.09 3.55 11.69
N LEU A 203 -10.39 2.35 11.19
CA LEU A 203 -9.99 1.94 9.84
C LEU A 203 -10.67 2.79 8.76
N LYS A 204 -11.96 3.11 8.92
CA LYS A 204 -12.67 4.01 8.00
C LYS A 204 -12.07 5.41 8.01
N ASP A 205 -11.71 5.93 9.18
CA ASP A 205 -11.08 7.24 9.33
C ASP A 205 -9.72 7.28 8.64
N ILE A 206 -8.91 6.22 8.77
CA ILE A 206 -7.64 6.08 8.04
C ILE A 206 -7.89 6.06 6.53
N ALA A 207 -8.86 5.28 6.05
CA ALA A 207 -9.19 5.22 4.63
C ALA A 207 -9.65 6.58 4.09
N LEU A 208 -10.47 7.32 4.85
CA LEU A 208 -10.90 8.67 4.50
C LEU A 208 -9.71 9.62 4.43
N THR A 209 -8.85 9.61 5.46
CA THR A 209 -7.65 10.46 5.53
C THR A 209 -6.75 10.27 4.31
N VAL A 210 -6.51 9.02 3.89
CA VAL A 210 -5.69 8.73 2.70
C VAL A 210 -6.34 9.26 1.43
N GLN A 211 -7.67 9.18 1.30
CA GLN A 211 -8.37 9.74 0.15
C GLN A 211 -8.36 11.26 0.12
N GLU A 212 -8.56 11.90 1.28
CA GLU A 212 -8.48 13.35 1.41
C GLU A 212 -7.07 13.84 1.08
N LEU A 213 -6.03 13.12 1.51
CA LEU A 213 -4.65 13.41 1.16
C LEU A 213 -4.43 13.31 -0.36
N GLY A 214 -4.87 12.23 -1.01
CA GLY A 214 -4.76 12.11 -2.46
C GLY A 214 -5.51 13.21 -3.22
N ALA A 215 -6.74 13.54 -2.78
CA ALA A 215 -7.51 14.64 -3.34
C ALA A 215 -6.82 15.99 -3.16
N ALA A 216 -6.22 16.25 -1.99
CA ALA A 216 -5.44 17.45 -1.73
C ALA A 216 -4.21 17.54 -2.65
N VAL A 217 -3.49 16.45 -2.86
CA VAL A 217 -2.33 16.40 -3.79
C VAL A 217 -2.77 16.64 -5.25
N ILE A 218 -3.94 16.15 -5.65
CA ILE A 218 -4.47 16.37 -7.01
C ILE A 218 -4.90 17.83 -7.17
N THR A 219 -5.62 18.38 -6.18
CA THR A 219 -6.21 19.73 -6.24
C THR A 219 -5.23 20.86 -5.92
N SER A 220 -4.08 20.56 -5.30
CA SER A 220 -2.99 21.52 -5.15
C SER A 220 -2.34 21.89 -6.49
N ARG A 221 -2.55 21.06 -7.53
CA ARG A 221 -2.09 21.34 -8.89
C ARG A 221 -3.06 22.27 -9.59
N PRO A 222 -2.56 23.19 -10.44
CA PRO A 222 -3.45 24.02 -11.23
C PRO A 222 -4.38 23.14 -12.10
N PRO A 223 -5.59 23.60 -12.43
CA PRO A 223 -6.54 22.81 -13.22
C PRO A 223 -5.95 22.33 -14.55
N LEU A 224 -6.22 21.07 -14.92
CA LEU A 224 -5.84 20.55 -16.22
C LEU A 224 -6.75 21.15 -17.31
N THR A 225 -6.14 21.80 -18.30
CA THR A 225 -6.83 22.41 -19.44
C THR A 225 -6.30 21.84 -20.74
N THR A 226 -7.10 21.84 -21.79
CA THR A 226 -6.63 21.53 -23.14
C THR A 226 -6.25 22.80 -23.87
N ARG A 227 -5.05 22.86 -24.45
CA ARG A 227 -4.58 23.98 -25.26
C ARG A 227 -4.27 23.52 -26.69
N VAL A 228 -4.69 24.34 -27.66
CA VAL A 228 -4.37 24.14 -29.08
C VAL A 228 -3.01 24.76 -29.36
N ILE A 229 -2.14 24.02 -30.03
CA ILE A 229 -0.81 24.49 -30.42
C ILE A 229 -0.92 25.41 -31.64
N LEU A 230 -0.33 26.60 -31.53
CA LEU A 230 -0.47 27.65 -32.55
C LEU A 230 0.57 27.55 -33.67
N SER A 231 1.69 26.88 -33.42
CA SER A 231 2.81 26.75 -34.36
C SER A 231 3.56 25.45 -34.14
N ASP A 232 4.18 24.92 -35.20
CA ASP A 232 5.08 23.76 -35.09
C ASP A 232 6.18 24.02 -34.06
N THR A 233 6.37 23.08 -33.12
CA THR A 233 7.21 23.29 -31.94
C THR A 233 7.78 21.96 -31.39
N ASN A 234 8.61 22.07 -30.36
CA ASN A 234 9.04 20.95 -29.50
C ASN A 234 8.57 21.18 -28.06
N MET A 235 8.59 20.11 -27.25
CA MET A 235 8.04 20.17 -25.88
C MET A 235 8.72 21.20 -24.97
N HIS A 236 10.03 21.42 -25.12
CA HIS A 236 10.77 22.39 -24.31
C HIS A 236 10.39 23.83 -24.64
N LEU A 237 10.28 24.14 -25.93
CA LEU A 237 9.84 25.46 -26.39
C LEU A 237 8.40 25.72 -25.99
N LEU A 238 7.54 24.70 -26.08
CA LEU A 238 6.15 24.79 -25.64
C LEU A 238 6.03 25.02 -24.12
N ALA A 239 6.84 24.34 -23.32
CA ALA A 239 6.90 24.53 -21.87
C ALA A 239 7.34 25.95 -21.50
N HIS A 240 8.39 26.46 -22.15
CA HIS A 240 8.82 27.84 -21.97
C HIS A 240 7.73 28.84 -22.39
N LEU A 241 7.03 28.60 -23.50
CA LEU A 241 5.96 29.49 -23.97
C LEU A 241 4.75 29.50 -23.03
N TRP A 242 4.36 28.36 -22.47
CA TRP A 242 3.16 28.23 -21.65
C TRP A 242 3.38 28.53 -20.17
N TYR A 243 4.57 28.27 -19.65
CA TYR A 243 4.88 28.36 -18.22
C TYR A 243 6.07 29.26 -17.90
N GLU A 244 6.73 29.84 -18.90
CA GLU A 244 8.00 30.59 -18.76
C GLU A 244 9.16 29.74 -18.22
N ASP A 245 8.98 28.42 -18.16
CA ASP A 245 9.96 27.45 -17.62
C ASP A 245 10.08 26.25 -18.57
N TYR A 246 11.25 26.11 -19.18
CA TYR A 246 11.54 25.01 -20.13
C TYR A 246 11.72 23.66 -19.44
N THR A 247 11.98 23.64 -18.12
CA THR A 247 12.20 22.40 -17.35
C THR A 247 10.89 21.63 -17.16
N ARG A 248 9.74 22.31 -17.23
CA ARG A 248 8.39 21.71 -17.21
C ARG A 248 8.02 20.93 -18.46
N ALA A 249 8.92 20.78 -19.43
CA ALA A 249 8.70 19.93 -20.60
C ALA A 249 8.43 18.47 -20.24
N ALA A 250 9.10 17.93 -19.21
CA ALA A 250 8.86 16.59 -18.72
C ALA A 250 7.44 16.44 -18.13
N GLU A 251 6.95 17.49 -17.46
CA GLU A 251 5.59 17.54 -16.95
C GLU A 251 4.56 17.52 -18.08
N LEU A 252 4.74 18.34 -19.13
CA LEU A 252 3.86 18.33 -20.30
C LEU A 252 3.84 16.98 -21.00
N LEU A 253 4.98 16.30 -21.11
CA LEU A 253 5.05 14.96 -21.69
C LEU A 253 4.23 13.96 -20.86
N ARG A 254 4.34 14.02 -19.53
CA ARG A 254 3.59 13.16 -18.61
C ARG A 254 2.08 13.38 -18.70
N LEU A 255 1.62 14.62 -18.88
CA LEU A 255 0.21 14.94 -19.08
C LEU A 255 -0.34 14.42 -20.43
N ASN A 256 0.54 14.08 -21.37
CA ASN A 256 0.19 13.66 -22.73
C ASN A 256 0.86 12.34 -23.11
N PRO A 257 0.58 11.23 -22.39
CA PRO A 257 1.30 9.96 -22.56
C PRO A 257 1.09 9.31 -23.93
N THR A 258 0.06 9.71 -24.69
CA THR A 258 -0.21 9.22 -26.05
C THR A 258 0.63 9.92 -27.12
N LEU A 259 1.37 10.98 -26.77
CA LEU A 259 2.20 11.73 -27.71
C LEU A 259 3.42 10.90 -28.14
N ARG A 260 3.49 10.54 -29.43
CA ARG A 260 4.57 9.69 -29.96
C ARG A 260 5.90 10.42 -30.16
N ASN A 261 5.87 11.70 -30.56
CA ASN A 261 7.06 12.46 -30.94
C ASN A 261 7.10 13.82 -30.21
N PRO A 262 7.69 13.88 -29.00
CA PRO A 262 7.75 15.11 -28.20
C PRO A 262 8.53 16.26 -28.85
N ASN A 263 9.42 15.94 -29.80
CA ASN A 263 10.25 16.91 -30.50
C ASN A 263 9.65 17.42 -31.82
N ASN A 264 8.51 16.89 -32.26
CA ASN A 264 7.87 17.28 -33.53
C ASN A 264 6.36 17.40 -33.34
N ILE A 265 5.96 18.46 -32.66
CA ILE A 265 4.57 18.78 -32.34
C ILE A 265 4.04 19.72 -33.43
N LYS A 266 2.85 19.45 -33.98
CA LYS A 266 2.30 20.22 -35.11
C LYS A 266 1.31 21.28 -34.67
N ALA A 267 1.26 22.37 -35.43
CA ALA A 267 0.20 23.37 -35.28
C ALA A 267 -1.18 22.70 -35.44
N GLY A 268 -2.10 22.99 -34.52
CA GLY A 268 -3.43 22.39 -34.45
C GLY A 268 -3.54 21.16 -33.54
N ASP A 269 -2.42 20.58 -33.07
CA ASP A 269 -2.45 19.53 -32.06
C ASP A 269 -3.05 20.07 -30.75
N VAL A 270 -3.76 19.21 -30.02
CA VAL A 270 -4.37 19.52 -28.72
C VAL A 270 -3.62 18.76 -27.63
N LEU A 271 -3.06 19.49 -26.67
CA LEU A 271 -2.37 18.90 -25.53
C LEU A 271 -3.02 19.33 -24.21
N ASN A 272 -2.95 18.43 -23.25
CA ASN A 272 -3.26 18.68 -21.85
C ASN A 272 -2.13 19.51 -21.22
N ALA A 273 -2.49 20.60 -20.56
CA ALA A 273 -1.58 21.52 -19.89
C ALA A 273 -2.28 22.10 -18.66
N TYR A 274 -1.53 22.31 -17.58
CA TYR A 274 -2.04 23.01 -16.41
C TYR A 274 -2.37 24.47 -16.76
N SER A 275 -3.48 24.98 -16.23
CA SER A 275 -3.77 26.41 -16.27
C SER A 275 -2.74 27.16 -15.44
N ARG A 276 -2.47 28.40 -15.82
CA ARG A 276 -1.61 29.28 -15.02
C ARG A 276 -2.41 29.85 -13.85
#